data_AF-A0A7C3NWG9-F1
#
_entry.id   AF-A0A7C3NWG9-F1
#
_cell.length_a   1.000
_cell.length_b   1.000
_cell.length_c   1.000
_cell.angle_alpha   90.00
_cell.angle_beta   90.00
_cell.angle_gamma   90.00
#
_symmetry.space_group_name_H-M   'P 1'
#
loop_
_entity.id
_entity.type
_entity.pdbx_description
1 polymer ?
#
loop_
_entity_poly.entity_id
_entity_poly.type
_entity_poly.pdbx_seq_one_letter_code
_entity_poly.pdbx_strand_id
1 'polypeptide(L)'
;MLAELWDPLDSTQKAAVIGRDQNGAPASVSEFLPPNALTSLIQQACTGAVRLTMPADGVLSFAGPTWGSASAPQARCIEGLASPGDSVALSGNATGAGLLVVKNADLILSGPLRWEGWIVIAGENVSLKITDGDTKQVFGAVTLIEDSPIVPSERFTLNLQGALSVLYSRAGLDKAAALIPPAAFEGSYGFFPPVIRQDYWRALTP
;
A
#
# COMPACT_ATOMS: atom_id res chain seq x y z
N MET A 1 -21.23 -11.41 -22.29
CA MET A 1 -21.81 -10.81 -21.08
C MET A 1 -20.71 -10.64 -20.03
N LEU A 2 -19.80 -9.71 -20.28
CA LEU A 2 -18.67 -9.31 -19.41
C LEU A 2 -18.31 -7.82 -19.67
N ALA A 3 -19.26 -7.06 -20.25
CA ALA A 3 -19.03 -5.73 -20.81
C ALA A 3 -19.56 -4.58 -19.91
N GLU A 4 -20.10 -4.87 -18.73
CA GLU A 4 -20.83 -3.86 -17.93
C GLU A 4 -20.15 -3.45 -16.61
N LEU A 5 -18.84 -3.65 -16.46
CA LEU A 5 -18.09 -3.15 -15.29
C LEU A 5 -16.89 -2.24 -15.66
N TRP A 6 -16.80 -1.81 -16.92
CA TRP A 6 -15.68 -1.03 -17.47
C TRP A 6 -16.02 0.40 -17.90
N ASP A 7 -17.21 0.91 -17.55
CA ASP A 7 -17.63 2.26 -17.97
C ASP A 7 -17.93 3.15 -16.76
N PRO A 8 -16.90 3.83 -16.26
CA PRO A 8 -17.06 5.28 -16.19
C PRO A 8 -15.83 6.06 -16.67
N LEU A 9 -14.80 5.38 -17.23
CA LEU A 9 -13.57 6.04 -17.64
C LEU A 9 -13.32 5.88 -19.14
N ASP A 10 -13.24 7.02 -19.83
CA ASP A 10 -12.99 7.05 -21.27
C ASP A 10 -11.52 6.72 -21.62
N SER A 11 -11.24 6.51 -22.91
CA SER A 11 -9.91 6.17 -23.42
C SER A 11 -8.84 7.22 -23.12
N THR A 12 -9.23 8.48 -22.97
CA THR A 12 -8.34 9.61 -22.63
C THR A 12 -7.98 9.58 -21.16
N GLN A 13 -8.94 9.26 -20.28
CA GLN A 13 -8.72 9.07 -18.84
C GLN A 13 -7.91 7.80 -18.52
N LYS A 14 -8.12 6.73 -19.28
CA LYS A 14 -7.30 5.51 -19.23
C LYS A 14 -5.86 5.77 -19.68
N ALA A 15 -5.66 6.66 -20.64
CA ALA A 15 -4.33 7.11 -21.07
C ALA A 15 -3.68 8.12 -20.10
N ALA A 16 -4.44 8.72 -19.19
CA ALA A 16 -3.99 9.73 -18.22
C ALA A 16 -3.64 9.17 -16.83
N VAL A 17 -3.71 7.84 -16.62
CA VAL A 17 -3.20 7.21 -15.39
C VAL A 17 -1.67 7.21 -15.43
N ILE A 18 -1.07 8.32 -14.98
CA ILE A 18 0.37 8.50 -14.85
C ILE A 18 0.69 8.57 -13.36
N GLY A 19 1.18 7.47 -12.80
CA GLY A 19 1.89 7.50 -11.53
C GLY A 19 3.32 7.97 -11.77
N ARG A 20 3.52 9.30 -11.84
CA ARG A 20 4.80 10.03 -11.68
C ARG A 20 4.51 11.51 -11.91
N ASP A 21 4.75 12.35 -10.90
CA ASP A 21 5.33 13.64 -11.28
C ASP A 21 6.75 13.34 -11.80
N GLN A 22 7.29 14.16 -12.67
CA GLN A 22 8.60 13.90 -13.29
C GLN A 22 9.77 14.08 -12.29
N ASN A 23 9.47 14.29 -11.00
CA ASN A 23 10.41 14.63 -9.93
C ASN A 23 10.39 13.67 -8.73
N GLY A 24 9.52 12.65 -8.71
CA GLY A 24 9.46 11.66 -7.64
C GLY A 24 8.75 12.13 -6.36
N ALA A 25 7.92 13.17 -6.42
CA ALA A 25 7.12 13.61 -5.27
C ALA A 25 5.90 12.68 -5.03
N PRO A 26 5.53 12.46 -3.76
CA PRO A 26 4.34 11.70 -3.41
C PRO A 26 3.06 12.30 -4.03
N ALA A 27 2.15 11.44 -4.48
CA ALA A 27 0.90 11.83 -5.14
C ALA A 27 -0.02 12.72 -4.28
N SER A 28 0.20 12.77 -2.96
CA SER A 28 -0.30 13.77 -2.02
C SER A 28 0.39 13.54 -0.66
N VAL A 29 0.80 14.60 0.03
CA VAL A 29 1.23 14.53 1.44
C VAL A 29 0.04 14.95 2.30
N SER A 30 -0.45 14.05 3.16
CA SER A 30 -1.48 14.40 4.15
C SER A 30 -0.80 14.90 5.42
N GLU A 31 -1.02 16.17 5.77
CA GLU A 31 -0.63 16.74 7.06
C GLU A 31 -1.65 16.46 8.16
N PHE A 32 -2.80 15.86 7.82
CA PHE A 32 -3.95 15.73 8.70
C PHE A 32 -3.89 14.54 9.65
N LEU A 33 -3.02 13.56 9.39
CA LEU A 33 -2.81 12.41 10.27
C LEU A 33 -1.40 12.49 10.83
N PRO A 34 -1.23 12.75 12.15
CA PRO A 34 0.09 12.83 12.70
C PRO A 34 0.77 11.44 12.58
N PRO A 35 2.04 11.36 12.16
CA PRO A 35 2.71 10.10 11.84
C PRO A 35 2.62 9.05 12.95
N ASN A 36 2.68 9.49 14.21
CA ASN A 36 2.53 8.63 15.39
C ASN A 36 1.18 7.89 15.45
N ALA A 37 0.09 8.50 14.98
CA ALA A 37 -1.24 7.89 14.95
C ALA A 37 -1.34 6.78 13.90
N LEU A 38 -0.71 6.99 12.75
CA LEU A 38 -0.59 5.99 11.69
C LEU A 38 0.32 4.85 12.13
N THR A 39 1.51 5.13 12.66
CA THR A 39 2.43 4.10 13.18
C THR A 39 1.77 3.25 14.27
N SER A 40 1.04 3.88 15.20
CA SER A 40 0.25 3.16 16.23
C SER A 40 -0.84 2.28 15.62
N LEU A 41 -1.63 2.81 14.67
CA LEU A 41 -2.67 2.04 13.98
C LEU A 41 -2.08 0.81 13.30
N ILE A 42 -0.97 0.96 12.59
CA ILE A 42 -0.30 -0.12 11.87
C ILE A 42 0.29 -1.15 12.84
N GLN A 43 0.91 -0.71 13.93
CA GLN A 43 1.42 -1.62 14.97
C GLN A 43 0.29 -2.46 15.56
N GLN A 44 -0.86 -1.84 15.84
CA GLN A 44 -2.02 -2.54 16.39
C GLN A 44 -2.71 -3.44 15.36
N ALA A 45 -2.76 -3.05 14.08
CA ALA A 45 -3.26 -3.89 13.00
C ALA A 45 -2.44 -5.19 12.84
N CYS A 46 -1.14 -5.15 13.10
CA CYS A 46 -0.26 -6.33 13.08
C CYS A 46 -0.43 -7.30 14.26
N THR A 47 -1.25 -6.98 15.27
CA THR A 47 -1.51 -7.89 16.41
C THR A 47 -2.45 -9.03 16.05
N GLY A 48 -3.45 -8.78 15.19
CA GLY A 48 -4.39 -9.79 14.70
C GLY A 48 -3.99 -10.43 13.36
N ALA A 49 -2.89 -9.98 12.76
CA ALA A 49 -2.42 -10.46 11.46
C ALA A 49 -1.55 -11.71 11.57
N VAL A 50 -1.52 -12.51 10.50
CA VAL A 50 -0.52 -13.57 10.37
C VAL A 50 0.84 -12.93 10.13
N ARG A 51 1.78 -13.20 11.03
CA ARG A 51 3.15 -12.71 10.94
C ARG A 51 3.99 -13.60 10.04
N LEU A 52 4.73 -12.98 9.14
CA LEU A 52 5.69 -13.63 8.26
C LEU A 52 7.09 -13.17 8.70
N THR A 53 7.96 -14.13 8.96
CA THR A 53 9.29 -13.87 9.51
C THR A 53 10.27 -13.48 8.41
N MET A 54 10.96 -12.37 8.60
CA MET A 54 12.07 -11.96 7.73
C MET A 54 13.26 -12.94 7.92
N PRO A 55 13.82 -13.49 6.84
CA PRO A 55 15.04 -14.30 6.94
C PRO A 55 16.24 -13.45 7.39
N ALA A 56 17.28 -14.11 7.90
CA ALA A 56 18.45 -13.45 8.47
C ALA A 56 19.27 -12.63 7.47
N ASP A 57 19.10 -12.86 6.16
CA ASP A 57 19.73 -12.10 5.09
C ASP A 57 18.95 -10.84 4.68
N GLY A 58 17.81 -10.57 5.32
CA GLY A 58 16.98 -9.40 5.06
C GLY A 58 16.15 -9.49 3.78
N VAL A 59 16.07 -10.67 3.13
CA VAL A 59 15.36 -10.83 1.85
C VAL A 59 14.25 -11.87 1.96
N LEU A 60 13.00 -11.43 1.84
CA LEU A 60 11.83 -12.31 1.80
C LEU A 60 11.16 -12.25 0.43
N SER A 61 11.13 -13.36 -0.30
CA SER A 61 10.58 -13.42 -1.65
C SER A 61 9.44 -14.44 -1.76
N PHE A 62 8.35 -14.03 -2.42
CA PHE A 62 7.20 -14.87 -2.74
C PHE A 62 6.98 -14.92 -4.25
N ALA A 63 6.75 -16.12 -4.79
CA ALA A 63 6.39 -16.34 -6.19
C ALA A 63 4.91 -16.71 -6.31
N GLY A 64 4.10 -15.78 -6.82
CA GLY A 64 2.66 -15.90 -7.01
C GLY A 64 1.85 -16.17 -5.75
N PRO A 65 2.08 -15.45 -4.62
CA PRO A 65 1.31 -15.69 -3.40
C PRO A 65 -0.18 -15.42 -3.64
N THR A 66 -1.02 -16.21 -2.98
CA THR A 66 -2.47 -16.00 -2.91
C THR A 66 -2.87 -15.80 -1.45
N TRP A 67 -3.16 -14.56 -1.05
CA TRP A 67 -3.45 -14.21 0.34
C TRP A 67 -4.84 -13.64 0.51
N GLY A 68 -5.74 -14.46 1.05
CA GLY A 68 -7.13 -14.12 1.23
C GLY A 68 -7.91 -14.06 -0.10
N SER A 69 -9.20 -13.80 0.04
CA SER A 69 -10.14 -13.64 -1.07
C SER A 69 -11.22 -12.65 -0.68
N ALA A 70 -12.05 -12.22 -1.65
CA ALA A 70 -13.12 -11.27 -1.38
C ALA A 70 -14.11 -11.72 -0.28
N SER A 71 -14.33 -13.04 -0.12
CA SER A 71 -15.22 -13.62 0.90
C SER A 71 -14.50 -14.06 2.18
N ALA A 72 -13.18 -14.19 2.14
CA ALA A 72 -12.35 -14.56 3.28
C ALA A 72 -11.05 -13.72 3.26
N PRO A 73 -11.13 -12.42 3.60
CA PRO A 73 -9.96 -11.55 3.57
C PRO A 73 -8.95 -11.97 4.65
N GLN A 74 -7.67 -11.69 4.42
CA GLN A 74 -6.59 -12.03 5.35
C GLN A 74 -5.72 -10.82 5.66
N ALA A 75 -5.20 -10.79 6.90
CA ALA A 75 -4.18 -9.83 7.30
C ALA A 75 -2.81 -10.51 7.37
N ARG A 76 -1.82 -9.93 6.68
CA ARG A 76 -0.42 -10.32 6.70
C ARG A 76 0.42 -9.17 7.20
N CYS A 77 1.32 -9.45 8.15
CA CYS A 77 2.30 -8.49 8.62
C CYS A 77 3.70 -9.06 8.46
N ILE A 78 4.57 -8.32 7.81
CA ILE A 78 5.99 -8.62 7.64
C ILE A 78 6.75 -7.51 8.34
N GLU A 79 7.75 -7.86 9.14
CA GLU A 79 8.63 -6.91 9.82
C GLU A 79 10.07 -7.25 9.47
N GLY A 80 10.77 -6.27 8.89
CA GLY A 80 12.20 -6.34 8.61
C GLY A 80 13.03 -6.42 9.90
N LEU A 81 14.31 -6.72 9.73
CA LEU A 81 15.32 -6.80 10.79
C LEU A 81 15.78 -5.41 11.28
N ALA A 82 15.11 -4.33 10.85
CA ALA A 82 15.46 -2.93 11.14
C ALA A 82 16.85 -2.52 10.63
N SER A 83 17.34 -3.21 9.58
CA SER A 83 18.59 -2.87 8.91
C SER A 83 18.30 -2.23 7.55
N PRO A 84 19.04 -1.19 7.14
CA PRO A 84 18.87 -0.62 5.80
C PRO A 84 19.11 -1.68 4.72
N GLY A 85 18.15 -1.87 3.82
CA GLY A 85 18.26 -2.79 2.68
C GLY A 85 17.40 -4.05 2.76
N ASP A 86 16.69 -4.25 3.88
CA ASP A 86 15.69 -5.31 3.98
C ASP A 86 14.61 -5.16 2.91
N SER A 87 14.17 -6.28 2.32
CA SER A 87 13.21 -6.25 1.22
C SER A 87 12.24 -7.43 1.23
N VAL A 88 11.01 -7.14 0.81
CA VAL A 88 9.94 -8.09 0.56
C VAL A 88 9.60 -8.03 -0.92
N ALA A 89 9.84 -9.12 -1.64
CA ALA A 89 9.49 -9.22 -3.06
C ALA A 89 8.23 -10.07 -3.27
N LEU A 90 7.21 -9.50 -3.91
CA LEU A 90 6.11 -10.26 -4.50
C LEU A 90 6.36 -10.32 -6.01
N SER A 91 6.53 -11.54 -6.50
CA SER A 91 6.78 -11.85 -7.92
C SER A 91 5.70 -12.77 -8.47
N GLY A 92 5.69 -13.00 -9.78
CA GLY A 92 4.70 -13.88 -10.42
C GLY A 92 3.28 -13.32 -10.37
N ASN A 93 2.25 -14.18 -10.50
CA ASN A 93 0.85 -13.76 -10.47
C ASN A 93 0.33 -13.67 -9.02
N ALA A 94 0.69 -12.61 -8.32
CA ALA A 94 0.31 -12.39 -6.94
C ALA A 94 -1.16 -11.94 -6.84
N THR A 95 -1.92 -12.52 -5.93
CA THR A 95 -3.31 -12.11 -5.67
C THR A 95 -3.60 -12.04 -4.17
N GLY A 96 -4.55 -11.18 -3.79
CA GLY A 96 -5.05 -11.22 -2.43
C GLY A 96 -6.16 -10.23 -2.12
N ALA A 97 -6.70 -10.36 -0.91
CA ALA A 97 -7.70 -9.46 -0.37
C ALA A 97 -7.54 -9.32 1.15
N GLY A 98 -7.68 -8.09 1.64
CA GLY A 98 -7.52 -7.75 3.05
C GLY A 98 -6.38 -6.76 3.30
N LEU A 99 -5.56 -7.04 4.31
CA LEU A 99 -4.51 -6.15 4.79
C LEU A 99 -3.13 -6.76 4.55
N LEU A 100 -2.25 -6.03 3.87
CA LEU A 100 -0.82 -6.34 3.79
C LEU A 100 -0.05 -5.21 4.46
N VAL A 101 0.71 -5.51 5.50
CA VAL A 101 1.63 -4.57 6.15
C VAL A 101 3.06 -5.06 5.96
N VAL A 102 3.92 -4.20 5.45
CA VAL A 102 5.37 -4.38 5.40
C VAL A 102 6.01 -3.29 6.26
N LYS A 103 6.69 -3.69 7.34
CA LYS A 103 7.38 -2.79 8.26
C LYS A 103 8.88 -2.85 8.08
N ASN A 104 9.57 -1.70 8.12
CA ASN A 104 11.03 -1.59 8.10
C ASN A 104 11.71 -2.37 6.97
N ALA A 105 11.07 -2.43 5.80
CA ALA A 105 11.59 -3.10 4.61
C ALA A 105 10.98 -2.48 3.35
N ASP A 106 11.70 -2.59 2.24
CA ASP A 106 11.18 -2.24 0.92
C ASP A 106 10.13 -3.26 0.46
N LEU A 107 9.01 -2.81 -0.12
CA LEU A 107 8.11 -3.67 -0.88
C LEU A 107 8.47 -3.59 -2.37
N ILE A 108 8.86 -4.73 -2.94
CA ILE A 108 9.20 -4.88 -4.35
C ILE A 108 8.10 -5.69 -5.03
N LEU A 109 7.47 -5.11 -6.04
CA LEU A 109 6.45 -5.77 -6.84
C LEU A 109 6.99 -6.03 -8.26
N SER A 110 6.98 -7.30 -8.63
CA SER A 110 7.29 -7.80 -9.96
C SER A 110 6.19 -8.78 -10.38
N GLY A 111 5.96 -8.94 -11.68
CA GLY A 111 4.86 -9.73 -12.21
C GLY A 111 3.48 -9.11 -11.99
N PRO A 112 2.42 -9.77 -12.45
CA PRO A 112 1.06 -9.32 -12.24
C PRO A 112 0.65 -9.32 -10.76
N LEU A 113 -0.03 -8.26 -10.30
CA LEU A 113 -0.64 -8.19 -8.97
C LEU A 113 -2.11 -7.83 -9.07
N ARG A 114 -2.97 -8.53 -8.32
CA ARG A 114 -4.33 -8.08 -8.04
C ARG A 114 -4.62 -8.12 -6.54
N TRP A 115 -4.78 -6.95 -5.93
CA TRP A 115 -5.08 -6.81 -4.52
C TRP A 115 -6.42 -6.10 -4.29
N GLU A 116 -7.26 -6.64 -3.40
CA GLU A 116 -8.49 -5.99 -2.94
C GLU A 116 -8.37 -5.64 -1.45
N GLY A 117 -8.00 -4.40 -1.14
CA GLY A 117 -7.84 -3.96 0.24
C GLY A 117 -6.73 -2.95 0.43
N TRP A 118 -6.08 -3.01 1.58
CA TRP A 118 -5.08 -2.03 1.99
C TRP A 118 -3.69 -2.64 2.00
N ILE A 119 -2.77 -2.02 1.28
CA ILE A 119 -1.33 -2.30 1.35
C ILE A 119 -0.67 -1.14 2.10
N VAL A 120 0.11 -1.47 3.12
CA VAL A 120 0.85 -0.50 3.93
C VAL A 120 2.32 -0.85 3.92
N ILE A 121 3.14 0.13 3.64
CA ILE A 121 4.60 0.09 3.81
C ILE A 121 4.94 1.15 4.86
N ALA A 122 5.59 0.78 5.96
CA ALA A 122 5.85 1.70 7.07
C ALA A 122 7.21 1.47 7.72
N GLY A 123 7.89 2.53 8.15
CA GLY A 123 9.14 2.47 8.92
C GLY A 123 10.25 3.32 8.34
N GLU A 124 11.47 3.06 8.80
CA GLU A 124 12.64 3.85 8.42
C GLU A 124 13.27 3.33 7.13
N ASN A 125 13.53 4.24 6.19
CA ASN A 125 14.15 3.96 4.89
C ASN A 125 13.38 2.91 4.06
N VAL A 126 12.06 3.05 3.99
CA VAL A 126 11.18 2.12 3.29
C VAL A 126 10.73 2.67 1.93
N SER A 127 10.56 1.78 0.96
CA SER A 127 10.17 2.15 -0.39
C SER A 127 9.15 1.18 -0.97
N LEU A 128 8.34 1.66 -1.91
CA LEU A 128 7.63 0.80 -2.86
C LEU A 128 8.34 0.83 -4.21
N LYS A 129 8.75 -0.35 -4.70
CA LYS A 129 9.44 -0.52 -5.98
C LYS A 129 8.61 -1.36 -6.94
N ILE A 130 8.41 -0.86 -8.15
CA ILE A 130 7.80 -1.57 -9.28
C ILE A 130 8.87 -1.77 -10.34
N THR A 131 9.22 -3.02 -10.65
CA THR A 131 10.45 -3.32 -11.40
C THR A 131 10.22 -3.85 -12.82
N ASP A 132 8.98 -4.03 -13.25
CA ASP A 132 8.63 -4.51 -14.59
C ASP A 132 7.34 -3.90 -15.13
N GLY A 133 7.06 -4.14 -16.41
CA GLY A 133 5.87 -3.62 -17.11
C GLY A 133 4.58 -4.37 -16.85
N ASP A 134 4.58 -5.43 -16.03
CA ASP A 134 3.37 -6.21 -15.77
C ASP A 134 2.34 -5.42 -14.95
N THR A 135 1.07 -5.71 -15.22
CA THR A 135 -0.06 -4.98 -14.63
C THR A 135 -0.21 -5.28 -13.14
N LYS A 136 -0.20 -4.23 -12.32
CA LYS A 136 -0.47 -4.30 -10.88
C LYS A 136 -1.70 -3.46 -10.57
N GLN A 137 -2.73 -4.09 -10.02
CA GLN A 137 -4.00 -3.47 -9.67
C GLN A 137 -4.28 -3.60 -8.18
N VAL A 138 -4.53 -2.46 -7.53
CA VAL A 138 -4.97 -2.41 -6.14
C VAL A 138 -6.34 -1.74 -6.11
N PHE A 139 -7.35 -2.48 -5.67
CA PHE A 139 -8.70 -1.98 -5.39
C PHE A 139 -8.80 -1.70 -3.89
N GLY A 140 -8.59 -0.45 -3.51
CA GLY A 140 -8.53 -0.02 -2.11
C GLY A 140 -7.52 1.11 -1.95
N ALA A 141 -6.47 0.88 -1.17
CA ALA A 141 -5.41 1.88 -0.95
C ALA A 141 -4.02 1.25 -0.86
N VAL A 142 -3.02 2.06 -1.21
CA VAL A 142 -1.61 1.83 -0.90
C VAL A 142 -1.13 3.02 -0.09
N THR A 143 -0.54 2.76 1.08
CA THR A 143 -0.02 3.81 1.98
C THR A 143 1.44 3.55 2.27
N LEU A 144 2.26 4.59 2.13
CA LEU A 144 3.67 4.59 2.48
C LEU A 144 3.88 5.57 3.64
N ILE A 145 4.47 5.11 4.74
CA ILE A 145 4.76 5.90 5.94
C ILE A 145 6.26 5.81 6.18
N GLU A 146 6.97 6.86 5.78
CA GLU A 146 8.40 7.01 6.05
C GLU A 146 8.58 7.78 7.36
N ASP A 147 9.24 7.18 8.35
CA ASP A 147 9.45 7.78 9.69
C ASP A 147 10.94 8.05 10.01
N SER A 148 11.83 7.95 9.01
CA SER A 148 13.24 8.32 9.20
C SER A 148 13.40 9.78 9.61
N PRO A 149 14.15 10.08 10.69
CA PRO A 149 14.49 11.45 11.08
C PRO A 149 15.50 12.11 10.12
N ILE A 150 16.09 11.32 9.21
CA ILE A 150 17.07 11.75 8.22
C ILE A 150 16.39 11.65 6.85
N VAL A 151 16.29 12.77 6.12
CA VAL A 151 15.93 12.75 4.70
C VAL A 151 17.21 12.41 3.93
N PRO A 152 17.43 11.15 3.47
CA PRO A 152 18.63 10.83 2.73
C PRO A 152 18.51 11.46 1.34
N SER A 153 19.61 11.98 0.80
CA SER A 153 19.62 12.65 -0.50
C SER A 153 19.25 11.75 -1.69
N GLU A 154 19.15 10.41 -1.53
CA GLU A 154 19.03 9.46 -2.65
C GLU A 154 18.18 8.20 -2.41
N ARG A 155 17.15 8.19 -1.56
CA ARG A 155 16.27 6.99 -1.45
C ARG A 155 14.84 7.31 -1.87
N PHE A 156 14.53 6.93 -3.10
CA PHE A 156 13.21 7.15 -3.70
C PHE A 156 12.14 6.31 -2.99
N THR A 157 11.28 6.98 -2.23
CA THR A 157 10.13 6.43 -1.48
C THR A 157 9.09 5.77 -2.42
N LEU A 158 9.03 6.18 -3.69
CA LEU A 158 8.25 5.53 -4.74
C LEU A 158 9.10 5.37 -6.01
N ASN A 159 9.52 4.14 -6.32
CA ASN A 159 10.24 3.84 -7.57
C ASN A 159 9.32 3.04 -8.50
N LEU A 160 8.52 3.74 -9.30
CA LEU A 160 7.51 3.14 -10.19
C LEU A 160 8.07 3.00 -11.61
N GLN A 161 8.75 1.91 -11.95
CA GLN A 161 9.27 1.67 -13.31
C GLN A 161 8.26 0.96 -14.23
N GLY A 162 7.04 0.74 -13.73
CA GLY A 162 6.03 -0.10 -14.38
C GLY A 162 4.60 0.33 -14.10
N ALA A 163 3.66 -0.51 -14.53
CA ALA A 163 2.22 -0.21 -14.51
C ALA A 163 1.57 -0.56 -13.16
N LEU A 164 1.44 0.44 -12.29
CA LEU A 164 0.63 0.37 -11.07
C LEU A 164 -0.65 1.19 -11.23
N SER A 165 -1.80 0.56 -11.00
CA SER A 165 -3.11 1.20 -10.92
C SER A 165 -3.68 1.02 -9.52
N VAL A 166 -3.95 2.13 -8.83
CA VAL A 166 -4.64 2.14 -7.54
C VAL A 166 -6.01 2.77 -7.76
N LEU A 167 -7.05 1.97 -7.57
CA LEU A 167 -8.43 2.42 -7.66
C LEU A 167 -9.03 2.45 -6.26
N TYR A 168 -9.51 3.62 -5.84
CA TYR A 168 -10.26 3.72 -4.59
C TYR A 168 -11.45 2.76 -4.61
N SER A 169 -11.50 1.85 -3.63
CA SER A 169 -12.57 0.89 -3.47
C SER A 169 -12.98 0.83 -2.02
N ARG A 170 -14.16 1.37 -1.70
CA ARG A 170 -14.73 1.29 -0.36
C ARG A 170 -14.88 -0.16 0.10
N ALA A 171 -15.41 -1.02 -0.76
CA ALA A 171 -15.56 -2.44 -0.46
C ALA A 171 -14.21 -3.16 -0.23
N GLY A 172 -13.14 -2.72 -0.90
CA GLY A 172 -11.78 -3.19 -0.61
C GLY A 172 -11.31 -2.75 0.78
N LEU A 173 -11.48 -1.47 1.10
CA LEU A 173 -11.10 -0.91 2.39
C LEU A 173 -11.91 -1.48 3.55
N ASP A 174 -13.21 -1.73 3.37
CA ASP A 174 -14.07 -2.36 4.38
C ASP A 174 -13.57 -3.77 4.74
N LYS A 175 -13.09 -4.54 3.75
CA LYS A 175 -12.45 -5.85 3.99
C LYS A 175 -11.18 -5.73 4.84
N ALA A 176 -10.35 -4.73 4.56
CA ALA A 176 -9.14 -4.48 5.35
C ALA A 176 -9.48 -4.01 6.77
N ALA A 177 -10.44 -3.08 6.90
CA ALA A 177 -10.88 -2.55 8.18
C ALA A 177 -11.48 -3.64 9.10
N ALA A 178 -12.22 -4.59 8.54
CA ALA A 178 -12.76 -5.73 9.29
C ALA A 178 -11.70 -6.65 9.90
N LEU A 179 -10.45 -6.59 9.41
CA LEU A 179 -9.31 -7.36 9.93
C LEU A 179 -8.54 -6.61 11.01
N ILE A 180 -8.80 -5.33 11.21
CA ILE A 180 -8.12 -4.49 12.19
C ILE A 180 -8.90 -4.59 13.50
N PRO A 181 -8.28 -5.02 14.62
CA PRO A 181 -8.96 -5.08 15.91
C PRO A 181 -9.55 -3.71 16.30
N PRO A 182 -10.78 -3.63 16.83
CA PRO A 182 -11.38 -2.35 17.22
C PRO A 182 -10.51 -1.50 18.15
N ALA A 183 -9.77 -2.14 19.07
CA ALA A 183 -8.82 -1.49 19.96
C ALA A 183 -7.72 -0.70 19.22
N ALA A 184 -7.37 -1.11 17.99
CA ALA A 184 -6.44 -0.39 17.11
C ALA A 184 -6.93 1.02 16.75
N PHE A 185 -8.24 1.22 16.69
CA PHE A 185 -8.82 2.52 16.41
C PHE A 185 -8.95 3.37 17.67
N GLU A 186 -9.21 2.78 18.84
CA GLU A 186 -9.30 3.48 20.14
C GLU A 186 -8.04 4.30 20.46
N GLY A 187 -6.86 3.72 20.24
CA GLY A 187 -5.58 4.43 20.42
C GLY A 187 -5.29 5.51 19.37
N SER A 188 -6.00 5.50 18.24
CA SER A 188 -5.80 6.43 17.12
C SER A 188 -6.90 7.50 17.02
N TYR A 189 -8.06 7.31 17.65
CA TYR A 189 -9.20 8.23 17.57
C TYR A 189 -8.89 9.64 18.07
N GLY A 190 -8.09 9.77 19.13
CA GLY A 190 -7.68 11.07 19.67
C GLY A 190 -6.82 11.90 18.70
N PHE A 191 -6.33 11.30 17.62
CA PHE A 191 -5.47 11.94 16.63
C PHE A 191 -6.14 12.17 15.29
N PHE A 192 -7.33 11.60 15.06
CA PHE A 192 -8.07 11.88 13.83
C PHE A 192 -8.59 13.32 13.89
N PRO A 193 -8.44 14.09 12.79
CA PRO A 193 -9.01 15.41 12.73
C PRO A 193 -10.53 15.30 12.90
N PRO A 194 -11.17 16.25 13.62
CA PRO A 194 -12.63 16.27 13.75
C PRO A 194 -13.35 16.49 12.40
N VAL A 195 -12.60 16.83 11.35
CA VAL A 195 -13.07 17.08 10.00
C VAL A 195 -12.27 16.24 9.02
N ILE A 196 -12.96 15.36 8.30
CA ILE A 196 -12.40 14.64 7.15
C ILE A 196 -12.66 15.47 5.90
N ARG A 197 -11.60 16.02 5.31
CA ARG A 197 -11.68 16.66 4.00
C ARG A 197 -11.25 15.65 2.94
N GLN A 198 -12.19 15.28 2.06
CA GLN A 198 -11.88 14.46 0.91
C GLN A 198 -11.46 15.38 -0.24
N ASP A 199 -10.16 15.45 -0.51
CA ASP A 199 -9.66 16.13 -1.70
C ASP A 199 -9.73 15.18 -2.89
N TYR A 200 -10.66 15.45 -3.80
CA TYR A 200 -10.79 14.71 -5.04
C TYR A 200 -9.79 15.23 -6.05
N TRP A 201 -8.84 14.39 -6.46
CA TRP A 201 -8.07 14.61 -7.68
C TRP A 201 -8.98 14.30 -8.87
N ARG A 202 -9.83 15.25 -9.25
CA ARG A 202 -10.24 15.37 -10.65
C ARG A 202 -9.11 16.12 -11.35
N ALA A 203 -8.66 15.62 -12.50
CA ALA A 203 -7.78 16.41 -13.35
C ALA A 203 -8.42 17.80 -13.54
N LEU A 204 -7.76 18.82 -13.00
CA LEU A 204 -8.05 20.20 -13.35
C LEU A 204 -7.53 20.38 -14.76
N THR A 205 -8.42 20.54 -15.73
CA THR A 205 -8.09 21.22 -16.98
C THR A 205 -9.09 22.36 -17.16
N PRO A 206 -8.65 23.59 -17.47
CA PRO A 206 -9.47 24.54 -18.21
C PRO A 206 -9.88 23.94 -19.57
#